data_AF-A0A1F9VNN6-F1
#
_entry.id   AF-A0A1F9VNN6-F1
#
_cell.length_a   1.000
_cell.length_b   1.000
_cell.length_c   1.000
_cell.angle_alpha   90.00
_cell.angle_beta   90.00
_cell.angle_gamma   90.00
#
_symmetry.space_group_name_H-M   'P 1'
#
loop_
_entity.id
_entity.type
_entity.pdbx_description
1 polymer ?
#
loop_
_entity_poly.entity_id
_entity_poly.type
_entity_poly.pdbx_seq_one_letter_code
_entity_poly.pdbx_strand_id
1 'polypeptide(L)'
;MSNISLRLPDSLHKSIRELAHKEHVSINQMITLALAEKLSTLMTEEYLGKRAQRGNRKSFLKALGKVSNAEPETRDHLSAGPTKRFMTYENRKRYVSIHRNDCGRLHQHGGVSRVGARHHYEDHQTLNDALRYAHSTRLQIKQHSCIGPR
;
A
#
# COMPACT_ATOMS: atom_id res chain seq x y z
N MET A 1 -23.82 18.84 23.61
CA MET A 1 -23.76 17.78 22.57
C MET A 1 -25.16 17.25 22.36
N SER A 2 -25.56 17.02 21.11
CA SER A 2 -26.81 16.31 20.80
C SER A 2 -26.65 14.82 21.04
N ASN A 3 -27.71 14.14 21.47
CA ASN A 3 -27.72 12.69 21.66
C ASN A 3 -28.43 12.03 20.47
N ILE A 4 -27.86 10.93 19.96
CA ILE A 4 -28.41 10.18 18.82
C ILE A 4 -28.58 8.73 19.27
N SER A 5 -29.81 8.22 19.21
CA SER A 5 -30.14 6.82 19.54
C SER A 5 -30.45 6.06 18.26
N LEU A 6 -29.68 4.99 17.98
CA LEU A 6 -29.78 4.18 16.78
C LEU A 6 -29.70 2.69 17.14
N ARG A 7 -30.38 1.85 16.36
CA ARG A 7 -30.22 0.39 16.45
C ARG A 7 -29.28 -0.08 15.35
N LEU A 8 -28.27 -0.84 15.73
CA LEU A 8 -27.31 -1.44 14.80
C LEU A 8 -27.61 -2.93 14.65
N PRO A 9 -27.41 -3.52 13.46
CA PRO A 9 -27.39 -4.97 13.30
C PRO A 9 -26.35 -5.61 14.24
N ASP A 10 -26.63 -6.79 14.78
CA ASP A 10 -25.75 -7.46 15.76
C ASP A 10 -24.33 -7.67 15.24
N SER A 11 -24.19 -8.00 13.95
CA SER A 11 -22.89 -8.15 13.29
C SER A 11 -22.06 -6.87 13.36
N LEU A 12 -22.68 -5.73 13.05
CA LEU A 12 -22.03 -4.42 13.06
C LEU A 12 -21.69 -3.99 14.49
N HIS A 13 -22.61 -4.22 15.43
CA HIS A 13 -22.38 -3.95 16.85
C HIS A 13 -21.20 -4.78 17.39
N LYS A 14 -21.06 -6.04 16.98
CA LYS A 14 -19.93 -6.89 17.36
C LYS A 14 -18.61 -6.36 16.78
N SER A 15 -18.57 -6.07 15.48
CA SER A 15 -17.36 -5.55 14.82
C SER A 15 -16.89 -4.22 15.41
N ILE A 16 -17.81 -3.28 15.68
CA ILE A 16 -17.41 -1.99 16.24
C ILE A 16 -16.93 -2.10 17.70
N ARG A 17 -17.47 -3.06 18.46
CA ARG A 17 -16.99 -3.36 19.82
C ARG A 17 -15.56 -3.90 19.79
N GLU A 18 -15.26 -4.85 18.90
CA GLU A 18 -13.91 -5.41 18.74
C GLU A 18 -12.91 -4.33 18.31
N LEU A 19 -13.31 -3.46 17.38
CA LEU A 19 -12.46 -2.36 16.91
C LEU A 19 -12.23 -1.30 17.99
N ALA A 20 -13.27 -0.88 18.71
CA ALA A 20 -13.15 0.07 19.82
C ALA A 20 -12.25 -0.47 20.94
N HIS A 21 -12.33 -1.77 21.24
CA HIS A 21 -11.44 -2.42 22.21
C HIS A 21 -9.97 -2.38 21.74
N LYS A 22 -9.72 -2.67 20.46
CA LYS A 22 -8.37 -2.64 19.88
C LYS A 22 -7.75 -1.23 19.92
N GLU A 23 -8.57 -0.21 19.66
CA GLU A 23 -8.15 1.20 19.65
C GLU A 23 -8.22 1.86 21.04
N HIS A 24 -8.57 1.09 22.09
CA HIS A 24 -8.68 1.56 23.48
C HIS A 24 -9.60 2.78 23.68
N VAL A 25 -10.72 2.81 22.96
CA VAL A 25 -11.75 3.87 23.05
C VAL A 25 -13.13 3.30 23.35
N SER A 26 -14.06 4.15 23.81
CA SER A 26 -15.46 3.73 23.95
C SER A 26 -16.14 3.53 22.58
N ILE A 27 -17.17 2.70 22.52
CA ILE A 27 -17.97 2.49 21.30
C ILE A 27 -18.54 3.82 20.77
N ASN A 28 -19.01 4.70 21.66
CA ASN A 28 -19.57 6.00 21.26
C ASN A 28 -18.51 6.91 20.64
N GLN A 29 -17.29 6.94 21.20
CA GLN A 29 -16.17 7.67 20.61
C GLN A 29 -15.80 7.09 19.24
N MET A 30 -15.71 5.76 19.14
CA MET A 30 -15.42 5.09 17.88
C MET A 30 -16.44 5.43 16.78
N ILE A 31 -17.74 5.40 17.11
CA ILE A 31 -18.82 5.79 16.19
C ILE A 31 -18.67 7.25 15.78
N THR A 32 -18.39 8.14 16.74
CA THR A 32 -18.24 9.58 16.47
C THR A 32 -17.06 9.86 15.55
N LEU A 33 -15.92 9.19 15.77
CA LEU A 33 -14.73 9.31 14.92
C LEU A 33 -15.00 8.78 13.52
N ALA A 34 -15.57 7.59 13.39
CA ALA A 34 -15.90 7.00 12.09
C ALA A 34 -16.89 7.87 11.30
N LEU A 35 -17.88 8.46 11.99
CA LEU A 35 -18.83 9.39 11.37
C LEU A 35 -18.13 10.67 10.90
N ALA A 36 -17.28 11.27 11.75
CA ALA A 36 -16.51 12.45 11.40
C ALA A 36 -15.58 12.21 10.20
N GLU A 37 -14.91 11.05 10.17
CA GLU A 37 -14.08 10.63 9.04
C GLU A 37 -14.91 10.49 7.77
N LYS A 38 -16.03 9.76 7.82
CA LYS A 38 -16.91 9.56 6.67
C LYS A 38 -17.44 10.89 6.12
N LEU A 39 -17.86 11.79 6.99
CA LEU A 39 -18.33 13.13 6.60
C LEU A 39 -17.20 13.94 5.97
N SER A 40 -16.01 13.95 6.57
CA SER A 40 -14.84 14.65 6.03
C SER A 40 -14.48 14.16 4.63
N THR A 41 -14.50 12.84 4.40
CA THR A 41 -14.27 12.26 3.06
C THR A 41 -15.31 12.72 2.05
N LEU A 42 -16.60 12.60 2.37
CA LEU A 42 -17.69 12.97 1.45
C LEU A 42 -17.67 14.47 1.13
N MET A 43 -17.48 15.32 2.14
CA MET A 43 -17.40 16.77 1.96
C MET A 43 -16.18 17.18 1.13
N THR A 44 -15.05 16.49 1.32
CA THR A 44 -13.82 16.74 0.54
C THR A 44 -14.00 16.36 -0.92
N GLU A 45 -14.61 15.20 -1.19
CA GLU A 45 -14.93 14.77 -2.55
C GLU A 45 -15.83 15.80 -3.26
N GLU A 46 -16.90 16.24 -2.61
CA GLU A 46 -17.81 17.24 -3.16
C GLU A 46 -17.09 18.58 -3.42
N TYR A 47 -16.28 19.04 -2.47
CA TYR A 47 -15.52 20.27 -2.60
C TYR A 47 -14.54 20.22 -3.77
N LEU A 48 -13.76 19.13 -3.89
CA LEU A 48 -12.81 18.94 -4.98
C LEU A 48 -13.54 18.85 -6.33
N GLY A 49 -14.68 18.19 -6.40
CA GLY A 49 -15.52 18.14 -7.60
C GLY A 49 -15.97 19.54 -8.05
N LYS A 50 -16.51 20.35 -7.14
CA LYS A 50 -16.89 21.76 -7.43
C LYS A 50 -15.70 22.61 -7.87
N ARG A 51 -14.53 22.41 -7.25
CA ARG A 51 -13.29 23.12 -7.63
C ARG A 51 -12.79 22.69 -9.00
N ALA A 52 -12.85 21.40 -9.32
CA ALA A 52 -12.42 20.85 -10.60
C ALA A 52 -13.22 21.41 -11.77
N GLN A 53 -14.54 21.62 -11.61
CA GLN A 53 -15.39 22.24 -12.63
C GLN A 53 -14.96 23.68 -12.99
N ARG A 54 -14.31 24.38 -12.06
CA ARG A 54 -13.75 25.72 -12.29
C ARG A 54 -12.34 25.69 -12.88
N GLY A 55 -11.73 24.51 -12.98
CA GLY A 55 -10.39 24.32 -13.51
C GLY A 55 -10.35 24.51 -15.02
N ASN A 56 -9.37 25.28 -15.50
CA ASN A 56 -9.08 25.40 -16.93
C ASN A 56 -7.71 24.80 -17.23
N ARG A 57 -7.70 23.62 -17.85
CA ARG A 57 -6.48 22.89 -18.20
C ARG A 57 -5.53 23.69 -19.09
N LYS A 58 -6.07 24.46 -20.05
CA LYS A 58 -5.26 25.29 -20.96
C LYS A 58 -4.56 26.41 -20.19
N SER A 59 -5.27 27.09 -19.30
CA SER A 59 -4.69 28.13 -18.44
C SER A 59 -3.63 27.56 -17.50
N PHE A 60 -3.86 26.38 -16.94
CA PHE A 60 -2.90 25.66 -16.10
C PHE A 60 -1.61 25.34 -16.87
N LEU A 61 -1.70 24.72 -18.04
CA LEU A 61 -0.53 24.40 -18.87
C LEU A 61 0.21 25.67 -19.33
N LYS A 62 -0.52 26.74 -19.67
CA LYS A 62 0.09 28.03 -19.99
C LYS A 62 0.88 28.62 -18.81
N ALA A 63 0.38 28.45 -17.58
CA ALA A 63 1.10 28.88 -16.38
C ALA A 63 2.35 28.02 -16.15
N LEU A 64 2.26 26.69 -16.31
CA LEU A 64 3.41 25.78 -16.20
C LEU A 64 4.50 26.08 -17.24
N GLY A 65 4.13 26.48 -18.45
CA GLY A 65 5.10 26.88 -19.48
C GLY A 65 5.92 28.13 -19.16
N LYS A 66 5.61 28.86 -18.08
CA LYS A 66 6.43 29.97 -17.58
C LYS A 66 7.61 29.50 -16.71
N VAL A 67 7.59 28.26 -16.25
CA VAL A 67 8.69 27.67 -15.48
C VAL A 67 9.84 27.39 -16.44
N SER A 68 11.07 27.74 -16.02
CA SER A 68 12.26 27.48 -16.82
C SER A 68 12.42 25.98 -17.07
N ASN A 69 12.73 25.60 -18.31
CA ASN A 69 13.08 24.22 -18.65
C ASN A 69 14.53 23.93 -18.22
N ALA A 70 14.74 23.84 -16.90
CA ALA A 70 16.01 23.55 -16.27
C ALA A 70 15.92 22.24 -15.49
N GLU A 71 17.07 21.63 -15.23
CA GLU A 71 17.13 20.41 -14.43
C GLU A 71 16.69 20.69 -12.98
N PRO A 72 15.87 19.80 -12.36
CA PRO A 72 15.44 19.98 -10.98
C PRO A 72 16.65 20.05 -10.03
N GLU A 73 16.50 20.77 -8.92
CA GLU A 73 17.51 20.74 -7.87
C GLU A 73 17.71 19.33 -7.32
N THR A 74 18.88 19.06 -6.72
CA THR A 74 19.23 17.71 -6.27
C THR A 74 18.21 17.08 -5.31
N ARG A 75 17.58 17.90 -4.46
CA ARG A 75 16.52 17.48 -3.52
C ARG A 75 15.14 17.27 -4.16
N ASP A 76 14.92 17.89 -5.33
CA ASP A 76 13.69 17.83 -6.10
C ASP A 76 13.76 16.80 -7.23
N HIS A 77 14.95 16.20 -7.44
CA HIS A 77 15.03 14.96 -8.19
C HIS A 77 14.06 13.97 -7.55
N LEU A 78 13.18 13.44 -8.38
CA LEU A 78 12.55 12.18 -8.06
C LEU A 78 13.69 11.23 -7.72
N SER A 79 13.78 10.81 -6.45
CA SER A 79 14.57 9.63 -6.15
C SER A 79 14.14 8.61 -7.18
N ALA A 80 15.09 8.02 -7.91
CA ALA A 80 14.79 6.90 -8.76
C ALA A 80 14.20 5.84 -7.81
N GLY A 81 12.86 5.84 -7.67
CA GLY A 81 12.16 4.84 -6.90
C GLY A 81 12.66 3.51 -7.44
N PRO A 82 12.91 2.49 -6.60
CA PRO A 82 13.76 1.38 -6.98
C PRO A 82 13.29 0.79 -8.31
N THR A 83 14.09 1.01 -9.35
CA THR A 83 13.84 0.53 -10.70
C THR A 83 13.86 -1.00 -10.65
N LYS A 84 12.66 -1.61 -10.65
CA LYS A 84 12.42 -3.06 -10.63
C LYS A 84 12.90 -3.73 -9.33
N ARG A 85 12.00 -3.77 -8.34
CA ARG A 85 12.24 -4.50 -7.09
C ARG A 85 12.14 -6.01 -7.36
N PHE A 86 13.10 -6.77 -6.86
CA PHE A 86 12.95 -8.21 -6.74
C PHE A 86 12.22 -8.51 -5.44
N MET A 87 11.41 -9.56 -5.42
CA MET A 87 10.69 -9.96 -4.22
C MET A 87 10.99 -11.43 -3.94
N THR A 88 11.26 -11.73 -2.67
CA THR A 88 11.50 -13.10 -2.21
C THR A 88 10.47 -13.52 -1.19
N TYR A 89 10.10 -14.80 -1.20
CA TYR A 89 9.28 -15.39 -0.15
C TYR A 89 9.61 -16.87 0.05
N GLU A 90 9.53 -17.33 1.29
CA GLU A 90 9.67 -18.75 1.61
C GLU A 90 8.34 -19.47 1.32
N ASN A 91 8.40 -20.69 0.79
CA ASN A 91 7.24 -21.48 0.40
C ASN A 91 7.01 -22.60 1.41
N ARG A 92 5.76 -23.07 1.53
CA ARG A 92 5.40 -24.22 2.41
C ARG A 92 6.18 -25.49 2.09
N LYS A 93 6.55 -25.68 0.82
CA LYS A 93 7.37 -26.79 0.34
C LYS A 93 8.88 -26.59 0.59
N ARG A 94 9.26 -25.71 1.53
CA ARG A 94 10.64 -25.42 1.99
C ARG A 94 11.63 -24.97 0.91
N TYR A 95 11.23 -23.99 0.11
CA TYR A 95 12.12 -23.30 -0.84
C TYR A 95 11.83 -21.79 -0.87
N VAL A 96 12.81 -20.97 -1.22
CA VAL A 96 12.63 -19.53 -1.49
C VAL A 96 12.37 -19.31 -2.96
N SER A 97 11.27 -18.61 -3.26
CA SER A 97 11.00 -18.11 -4.61
C SER A 97 11.58 -16.72 -4.76
N ILE A 98 12.23 -16.43 -5.88
CA ILE A 98 12.59 -15.07 -6.28
C ILE A 98 11.75 -14.68 -7.49
N HIS A 99 11.17 -13.48 -7.47
CA HIS A 99 10.39 -12.90 -8.55
C HIS A 99 10.79 -11.45 -8.80
N ARG A 100 10.44 -10.92 -9.97
CA ARG A 100 10.27 -9.47 -10.13
C ARG A 100 8.96 -9.01 -9.50
N ASN A 101 8.94 -7.80 -8.98
CA ASN A 101 7.76 -7.17 -8.37
C ASN A 101 6.58 -6.98 -9.33
N ASP A 102 6.81 -7.02 -10.65
CA ASP A 102 5.79 -6.92 -11.70
C ASP A 102 5.31 -8.29 -12.21
N CYS A 103 5.69 -9.39 -11.55
CA CYS A 103 5.31 -10.73 -12.00
C CYS A 103 3.83 -11.03 -11.72
N GLY A 104 3.04 -11.35 -12.75
CA GLY A 104 1.61 -11.70 -12.58
C GLY A 104 1.33 -12.98 -11.77
N ARG A 105 2.36 -13.80 -11.50
CA ARG A 105 2.28 -14.98 -10.61
C ARG A 105 2.67 -14.68 -9.17
N LEU A 106 3.09 -13.45 -8.89
CA LEU A 106 3.34 -12.98 -7.54
C LEU A 106 2.03 -13.00 -6.74
N HIS A 107 2.09 -13.33 -5.46
CA HIS A 107 0.94 -13.45 -4.55
C HIS A 107 -0.06 -14.59 -4.78
N GLN A 108 0.03 -15.35 -5.89
CA GLN A 108 -0.89 -16.48 -6.15
C GLN A 108 -0.71 -17.65 -5.18
N HIS A 109 0.49 -17.81 -4.60
CA HIS A 109 0.83 -18.97 -3.78
C HIS A 109 1.25 -18.67 -2.33
N GLY A 110 1.24 -17.39 -1.90
CA GLY A 110 1.38 -16.97 -0.50
C GLY A 110 2.69 -17.38 0.19
N GLY A 111 3.58 -16.42 0.48
CA GLY A 111 4.78 -16.66 1.30
C GLY A 111 4.45 -17.17 2.70
N VAL A 112 5.28 -18.01 3.29
CA VAL A 112 5.28 -18.36 4.72
C VAL A 112 6.57 -17.80 5.33
N SER A 113 6.50 -17.22 6.52
CA SER A 113 7.68 -16.82 7.29
C SER A 113 8.20 -17.98 8.14
N ARG A 114 9.50 -17.97 8.47
CA ARG A 114 10.10 -18.80 9.54
C ARG A 114 9.32 -18.75 10.86
N VAL A 115 8.59 -17.66 11.13
CA VAL A 115 7.79 -17.43 12.35
C VAL A 115 6.31 -17.80 12.17
N GLY A 116 5.95 -18.48 11.08
CA GLY A 116 4.57 -18.94 10.85
C GLY A 116 3.62 -17.86 10.31
N ALA A 117 4.10 -16.65 10.01
CA ALA A 117 3.29 -15.63 9.36
C ALA A 117 2.99 -16.04 7.90
N ARG A 118 1.70 -16.05 7.52
CA ARG A 118 1.28 -16.20 6.12
C ARG A 118 1.43 -14.86 5.41
N HIS A 119 1.74 -14.90 4.11
CA HIS A 119 1.94 -13.76 3.22
C HIS A 119 3.18 -12.90 3.56
N HIS A 120 4.26 -13.52 4.06
CA HIS A 120 5.52 -12.79 4.25
C HIS A 120 6.32 -12.71 2.94
N TYR A 121 6.66 -11.49 2.54
CA TYR A 121 7.44 -11.18 1.33
C TYR A 121 8.51 -10.16 1.70
N GLU A 122 9.70 -10.32 1.14
CA GLU A 122 10.83 -9.40 1.33
C GLU A 122 11.17 -8.72 0.01
N ASP A 123 11.26 -7.39 0.04
CA ASP A 123 11.58 -6.55 -1.10
C ASP A 123 13.09 -6.30 -1.21
N HIS A 124 13.61 -6.34 -2.43
CA HIS A 124 15.03 -6.20 -2.74
C HIS A 124 15.24 -5.24 -3.90
N GLN A 125 16.24 -4.36 -3.80
CA GLN A 125 16.54 -3.40 -4.86
C GLN A 125 17.23 -4.05 -6.06
N THR A 126 18.06 -5.06 -5.83
CA THR A 126 18.78 -5.79 -6.88
C THR A 126 18.56 -7.30 -6.79
N LEU A 127 18.84 -8.03 -7.88
CA LEU A 127 18.81 -9.50 -7.87
C LEU A 127 19.85 -10.06 -6.88
N ASN A 128 20.98 -9.37 -6.73
CA ASN A 128 22.04 -9.77 -5.79
C ASN A 128 21.61 -9.62 -4.33
N ASP A 129 20.82 -8.60 -3.99
CA ASP A 129 20.20 -8.48 -2.66
C ASP A 129 19.24 -9.65 -2.40
N ALA A 130 18.38 -9.94 -3.36
CA ALA A 130 17.44 -11.06 -3.27
C ALA A 130 18.14 -12.41 -3.14
N LEU A 131 19.25 -12.62 -3.87
CA LEU A 131 20.08 -13.82 -3.75
C LEU A 131 20.75 -13.91 -2.39
N ARG A 132 21.32 -12.82 -1.87
CA ARG A 132 21.91 -12.78 -0.52
C ARG A 132 20.89 -13.18 0.55
N TYR A 133 19.69 -12.60 0.50
CA TYR A 133 18.61 -13.01 1.38
C TYR A 133 18.26 -14.49 1.20
N ALA A 134 18.05 -14.95 -0.03
CA ALA A 134 17.69 -16.35 -0.28
C ALA A 134 18.75 -17.34 0.27
N HIS A 135 20.04 -17.03 0.11
CA HIS A 135 21.12 -17.83 0.70
C HIS A 135 21.10 -17.83 2.23
N SER A 136 20.75 -16.70 2.86
CA SER A 136 20.63 -16.60 4.34
C SER A 136 19.54 -17.50 4.92
N THR A 137 18.51 -17.84 4.12
CA THR A 137 17.41 -18.72 4.56
C THR A 137 17.83 -20.18 4.68
N ARG A 138 18.96 -20.59 4.07
CA ARG A 138 19.40 -21.99 3.95
C ARG A 138 18.38 -22.93 3.30
N LEU A 139 17.41 -22.39 2.57
CA LEU A 139 16.42 -23.16 1.80
C LEU A 139 16.89 -23.31 0.34
N GLN A 140 16.32 -24.27 -0.38
CA GLN A 140 16.51 -24.36 -1.82
C GLN A 140 16.02 -23.07 -2.50
N ILE A 141 16.79 -22.52 -3.43
CA ILE A 141 16.44 -21.30 -4.16
C ILE A 141 15.79 -21.69 -5.49
N LYS A 142 14.63 -21.09 -5.79
CA LYS A 142 13.93 -21.22 -7.07
C LYS A 142 13.69 -19.85 -7.68
N GLN A 143 14.46 -19.51 -8.71
CA GLN A 143 14.22 -18.31 -9.50
C GLN A 143 13.06 -18.57 -10.46
N HIS A 144 12.06 -17.67 -10.46
CA HIS A 144 10.96 -17.75 -11.42
C HIS A 144 11.43 -17.30 -12.82
N SER A 145 10.76 -17.77 -13.87
CA SER A 145 11.09 -17.42 -15.28
C SER A 145 11.05 -15.92 -15.57
N CYS A 146 10.41 -15.12 -14.71
CA CYS A 146 10.41 -13.66 -14.82
C CYS A 146 11.78 -13.01 -14.54
N ILE A 147 12.76 -13.76 -14.03
CA ILE A 147 14.12 -13.27 -13.72
C ILE A 147 15.04 -13.37 -14.95
N GLY A 148 14.74 -14.25 -15.90
CA GLY A 148 15.57 -14.44 -17.11
C GLY A 148 15.63 -13.21 -18.03
N PRO A 149 16.60 -13.15 -18.95
CA PRO A 149 16.61 -12.13 -19.99
C PRO A 149 15.32 -12.22 -20.81
N ARG A 150 14.74 -11.06 -21.14
CA ARG A 150 13.59 -10.97 -22.05
C ARG A 150 14.00 -11.34 -23.47
#